data_AF-A4FBF0-F1
#
_entry.id   AF-A4FBF0-F1
#
_cell.length_a   1.000
_cell.length_b   1.000
_cell.length_c   1.000
_cell.angle_alpha   90.00
_cell.angle_beta   90.00
_cell.angle_gamma   90.00
#
_symmetry.space_group_name_H-M   'P 1'
#
loop_
_entity.id
_entity.type
_entity.pdbx_description
1 polymer ?
#
loop_
_entity_poly.entity_id
_entity_poly.type
_entity_poly.pdbx_seq_one_letter_code
_entity_poly.pdbx_strand_id
1 'polypeptide(L)'
;MVLAGGQPAPYNYGPTVVAEEGRYRAWWCSQLPGVGPAGDDVLHAASADLGTPFTADGGAPAVPVFAGQPGGFDAMHTCDPSVVRAGGRYYLYYTGAAGDHAHGNAIGVASSADGMSWRRESGGRPVVTASGEVVRANVYGAGQPSALFLDGWFYLMFTDTTAAGAGWNGAGQFVLRAKDATFSDRVQALTDRGFQPASATRGSRARSVVDAFSADWMWVEALDAFAIAHQTAAGTTVTFWDRDFSRHPYRPLIIPGVWQEGPGLVRDPGGRAPVSTTDPCGVVPVDVLRATALNPAPTDIRRFGLDVVDLDACESPRRARAVLDGFGVPSPTRTVDIVRDGGKIRVERRSVAEKIARGVLGERVPALDDLPVVATIPAQAPALRAPDGEVGLLDSLGRLWTVPVEAVEANGSRLREVSQQEWDAASGR
;
A
#
# COMPACT_ATOMS: atom_id res chain seq x y z
N MET A 1 8.58 -10.94 18.18
CA MET A 1 7.26 -10.83 17.53
C MET A 1 6.71 -9.41 17.62
N VAL A 2 6.22 -8.86 16.51
CA VAL A 2 5.50 -7.58 16.44
C VAL A 2 4.01 -7.76 16.11
N LEU A 3 3.62 -8.80 15.36
CA LEU A 3 2.22 -9.17 15.12
C LEU A 3 1.88 -10.48 15.81
N ALA A 4 0.77 -10.53 16.54
CA ALA A 4 0.30 -11.72 17.23
C ALA A 4 -1.23 -11.70 17.41
N GLY A 5 -1.90 -12.81 17.10
CA GLY A 5 -3.32 -12.99 17.38
C GLY A 5 -3.69 -13.17 18.87
N GLY A 6 -2.70 -13.33 19.75
CA GLY A 6 -2.91 -13.62 21.18
C GLY A 6 -2.81 -15.11 21.52
N GLN A 7 -3.05 -15.44 22.80
CA GLN A 7 -2.80 -16.78 23.38
C GLN A 7 -3.65 -17.96 22.87
N PRO A 8 -4.70 -17.79 22.04
CA PRO A 8 -5.34 -18.93 21.37
C PRO A 8 -5.07 -19.01 19.86
N ALA A 9 -4.26 -18.10 19.28
CA ALA A 9 -3.98 -18.07 17.84
C ALA A 9 -2.82 -19.05 17.48
N PRO A 10 -3.07 -20.12 16.71
CA PRO A 10 -2.07 -21.16 16.46
C PRO A 10 -1.00 -20.77 15.43
N TYR A 11 -1.24 -19.73 14.61
CA TYR A 11 -0.29 -19.24 13.61
C TYR A 11 -0.56 -17.78 13.25
N ASN A 12 0.42 -17.11 12.62
CA ASN A 12 0.30 -15.75 12.11
C ASN A 12 1.07 -15.68 10.78
N TYR A 13 0.37 -15.44 9.67
CA TYR A 13 0.90 -15.58 8.32
C TYR A 13 0.46 -14.45 7.39
N GLY A 14 1.33 -14.09 6.43
CA GLY A 14 1.00 -13.23 5.28
C GLY A 14 0.43 -11.87 5.69
N PRO A 15 1.18 -11.02 6.40
CA PRO A 15 0.68 -9.72 6.80
C PRO A 15 0.63 -8.74 5.63
N THR A 16 -0.44 -7.97 5.53
CA THR A 16 -0.47 -6.67 4.85
C THR A 16 -0.22 -5.59 5.89
N VAL A 17 0.68 -4.64 5.60
CA VAL A 17 1.01 -3.54 6.51
C VAL A 17 0.88 -2.19 5.80
N VAL A 18 -0.06 -1.38 6.25
CA VAL A 18 -0.37 -0.06 5.67
C VAL A 18 0.04 1.05 6.64
N ALA A 19 0.89 1.96 6.18
CA ALA A 19 1.26 3.20 6.85
C ALA A 19 0.27 4.31 6.48
N GLU A 20 -0.54 4.77 7.42
CA GLU A 20 -1.55 5.82 7.22
C GLU A 20 -1.68 6.67 8.48
N GLU A 21 -1.86 7.98 8.33
CA GLU A 21 -2.16 8.90 9.44
C GLU A 21 -1.17 8.79 10.63
N GLY A 22 0.11 8.60 10.33
CA GLY A 22 1.18 8.48 11.34
C GLY A 22 1.14 7.18 12.15
N ARG A 23 0.41 6.17 11.69
CA ARG A 23 0.35 4.83 12.29
C ARG A 23 0.54 3.75 11.24
N TYR A 24 0.79 2.54 11.72
CA TYR A 24 0.86 1.32 10.92
C TYR A 24 -0.31 0.43 11.29
N ARG A 25 -1.11 0.05 10.30
CA ARG A 25 -2.22 -0.91 10.44
C ARG A 25 -1.80 -2.21 9.78
N ALA A 26 -2.05 -3.32 10.44
CA ALA A 26 -1.72 -4.64 9.91
C ALA A 26 -2.96 -5.53 9.85
N TRP A 27 -3.05 -6.31 8.78
CA TRP A 27 -4.00 -7.41 8.63
C TRP A 27 -3.24 -8.66 8.29
N TRP A 28 -3.54 -9.80 8.93
CA TRP A 28 -2.84 -11.05 8.65
C TRP A 28 -3.77 -12.24 8.86
N CYS A 29 -3.38 -13.36 8.29
CA CYS A 29 -4.10 -14.61 8.43
C CYS A 29 -3.73 -15.31 9.72
N SER A 30 -4.75 -15.77 10.45
CA SER A 30 -4.62 -16.54 11.69
C SER A 30 -5.89 -17.37 11.90
N GLN A 31 -6.05 -17.95 13.08
CA GLN A 31 -7.26 -18.65 13.47
C GLN A 31 -7.57 -18.32 14.93
N LEU A 32 -8.79 -17.83 15.21
CA LEU A 32 -9.23 -17.58 16.58
C LEU A 32 -10.37 -18.53 16.98
N PRO A 33 -10.16 -19.42 17.96
CA PRO A 33 -11.21 -20.30 18.46
C PRO A 33 -12.46 -19.53 18.88
N GLY A 34 -13.63 -19.97 18.38
CA GLY A 34 -14.92 -19.36 18.69
C GLY A 34 -15.29 -18.16 17.80
N VAL A 35 -14.44 -17.81 16.84
CA VAL A 35 -14.74 -16.82 15.80
C VAL A 35 -15.20 -17.55 14.55
N GLY A 36 -16.41 -17.24 14.08
CA GLY A 36 -16.92 -17.75 12.81
C GLY A 36 -16.90 -19.29 12.68
N PRO A 37 -16.82 -19.80 11.44
CA PRO A 37 -16.50 -21.19 11.14
C PRO A 37 -15.10 -21.59 11.66
N ALA A 38 -14.86 -22.88 11.89
CA ALA A 38 -13.58 -23.40 12.40
C ALA A 38 -12.46 -23.42 11.33
N GLY A 39 -12.20 -22.29 10.67
CA GLY A 39 -11.14 -22.11 9.69
C GLY A 39 -10.35 -20.83 9.93
N ASP A 40 -9.84 -20.24 8.86
CA ASP A 40 -8.93 -19.09 8.93
C ASP A 40 -9.68 -17.76 8.96
N ASP A 41 -9.17 -16.85 9.79
CA ASP A 41 -9.65 -15.49 9.98
C ASP A 41 -8.60 -14.45 9.57
N VAL A 42 -9.07 -13.26 9.21
CA VAL A 42 -8.24 -12.07 9.08
C VAL A 42 -8.29 -11.30 10.38
N LEU A 43 -7.13 -11.19 11.03
CA LEU A 43 -6.95 -10.37 12.23
C LEU A 43 -6.49 -8.96 11.86
N HIS A 44 -6.75 -8.02 12.75
CA HIS A 44 -6.32 -6.63 12.65
C HIS A 44 -5.72 -6.13 13.96
N ALA A 45 -4.67 -5.33 13.83
CA ALA A 45 -4.09 -4.52 14.91
C ALA A 45 -3.36 -3.31 14.33
N ALA A 46 -2.98 -2.37 15.20
CA ALA A 46 -2.22 -1.19 14.80
C ALA A 46 -1.04 -0.91 15.76
N SER A 47 -0.08 -0.13 15.29
CA SER A 47 1.02 0.41 16.08
C SER A 47 1.42 1.80 15.61
N ALA A 48 1.96 2.62 16.50
CA ALA A 48 2.63 3.87 16.13
C ALA A 48 4.06 3.64 15.61
N ASP A 49 4.66 2.48 15.91
CA ASP A 49 6.03 2.11 15.53
C ASP A 49 6.08 0.65 15.07
N LEU A 50 6.70 0.40 13.91
CA LEU A 50 6.90 -0.95 13.36
C LEU A 50 7.73 -1.86 14.29
N GLY A 51 8.56 -1.28 15.18
CA GLY A 51 9.40 -2.00 16.13
C GLY A 51 8.68 -2.45 17.41
N THR A 52 7.48 -1.96 17.67
CA THR A 52 6.70 -2.31 18.87
C THR A 52 5.55 -3.26 18.54
N PRO A 53 5.00 -3.98 19.54
CA PRO A 53 3.86 -4.87 19.32
C PRO A 53 2.64 -4.11 18.79
N PHE A 54 2.00 -4.68 17.76
CA PHE A 54 0.72 -4.19 17.26
C PHE A 54 -0.38 -4.70 18.17
N THR A 55 -1.29 -3.80 18.54
CA THR A 55 -2.40 -4.08 19.46
C THR A 55 -3.69 -3.49 18.92
N ALA A 56 -4.82 -3.97 19.43
CA ALA A 56 -6.10 -3.30 19.30
C ALA A 56 -6.20 -2.13 20.30
N ASP A 57 -7.32 -1.41 20.28
CA ASP A 57 -7.55 -0.26 21.15
C ASP A 57 -7.31 -0.60 22.63
N GLY A 58 -6.64 0.32 23.33
CA GLY A 58 -6.29 0.14 24.74
C GLY A 58 -5.20 -0.89 25.02
N GLY A 59 -4.48 -1.38 24.00
CA GLY A 59 -3.40 -2.36 24.16
C GLY A 59 -3.89 -3.82 24.21
N ALA A 60 -5.15 -4.06 23.82
CA ALA A 60 -5.71 -5.40 23.76
C ALA A 60 -5.07 -6.24 22.63
N PRO A 61 -5.18 -7.59 22.66
CA PRO A 61 -4.78 -8.45 21.55
C PRO A 61 -5.47 -8.06 20.23
N ALA A 62 -4.91 -8.53 19.12
CA ALA A 62 -5.51 -8.37 17.80
C ALA A 62 -6.95 -8.87 17.74
N VAL A 63 -7.77 -8.25 16.91
CA VAL A 63 -9.20 -8.56 16.77
C VAL A 63 -9.48 -9.20 15.42
N PRO A 64 -10.39 -10.19 15.33
CA PRO A 64 -10.87 -10.70 14.05
C PRO A 64 -11.74 -9.64 13.37
N VAL A 65 -11.43 -9.33 12.12
CA VAL A 65 -12.20 -8.36 11.32
C VAL A 65 -12.87 -9.00 10.11
N PHE A 66 -12.45 -10.20 9.72
CA PHE A 66 -13.08 -10.94 8.62
C PHE A 66 -12.96 -12.44 8.87
N ALA A 67 -14.07 -13.16 8.64
CA ALA A 67 -14.19 -14.59 8.87
C ALA A 67 -15.06 -15.24 7.79
N GLY A 68 -15.03 -16.57 7.72
CA GLY A 68 -15.78 -17.35 6.74
C GLY A 68 -17.31 -17.13 6.81
N GLN A 69 -17.97 -17.20 5.66
CA GLN A 69 -19.43 -17.04 5.54
C GLN A 69 -20.10 -18.33 5.06
N PRO A 70 -20.80 -19.07 5.94
CA PRO A 70 -21.48 -20.31 5.56
C PRO A 70 -22.34 -20.17 4.30
N GLY A 71 -22.19 -21.13 3.38
CA GLY A 71 -22.87 -21.14 2.08
C GLY A 71 -22.16 -20.37 0.96
N GLY A 72 -21.08 -19.65 1.25
CA GLY A 72 -20.20 -19.01 0.25
C GLY A 72 -19.06 -19.91 -0.23
N PHE A 73 -18.27 -19.41 -1.20
CA PHE A 73 -17.03 -20.08 -1.61
C PHE A 73 -15.94 -19.98 -0.52
N ASP A 74 -16.08 -19.02 0.38
CA ASP A 74 -15.24 -18.73 1.53
C ASP A 74 -15.93 -19.14 2.84
N ALA A 75 -16.71 -20.24 2.80
CA ALA A 75 -17.53 -20.67 3.92
C ALA A 75 -16.76 -21.11 5.15
N MET A 76 -15.49 -21.47 5.02
CA MET A 76 -14.68 -21.97 6.12
C MET A 76 -13.40 -21.15 6.32
N HIS A 77 -12.69 -20.83 5.24
CA HIS A 77 -11.39 -20.15 5.30
C HIS A 77 -11.45 -18.79 4.63
N THR A 78 -10.94 -17.77 5.32
CA THR A 78 -10.63 -16.44 4.79
C THR A 78 -9.22 -16.04 5.20
N CYS A 79 -8.27 -16.13 4.27
CA CYS A 79 -6.84 -16.00 4.56
C CYS A 79 -6.14 -15.07 3.56
N ASP A 80 -4.82 -14.89 3.72
CA ASP A 80 -3.94 -14.13 2.84
C ASP A 80 -4.45 -12.71 2.52
N PRO A 81 -4.66 -11.86 3.55
CA PRO A 81 -5.26 -10.55 3.35
C PRO A 81 -4.32 -9.60 2.61
N SER A 82 -4.83 -9.00 1.53
CA SER A 82 -4.24 -7.83 0.88
C SER A 82 -5.20 -6.64 0.91
N VAL A 83 -4.83 -5.62 1.68
CA VAL A 83 -5.62 -4.38 1.82
C VAL A 83 -5.02 -3.26 0.99
N VAL A 84 -5.86 -2.62 0.18
CA VAL A 84 -5.55 -1.43 -0.63
C VAL A 84 -6.70 -0.42 -0.53
N ARG A 85 -6.40 0.88 -0.57
CA ARG A 85 -7.37 1.98 -0.55
C ARG A 85 -7.36 2.71 -1.88
N ALA A 86 -8.54 2.85 -2.49
CA ALA A 86 -8.73 3.56 -3.74
C ALA A 86 -10.11 4.24 -3.76
N GLY A 87 -10.18 5.48 -4.25
CA GLY A 87 -11.43 6.25 -4.27
C GLY A 87 -12.06 6.43 -2.88
N GLY A 88 -11.24 6.62 -1.85
CA GLY A 88 -11.69 6.81 -0.46
C GLY A 88 -12.15 5.54 0.27
N ARG A 89 -12.20 4.38 -0.40
CA ARG A 89 -12.64 3.10 0.17
C ARG A 89 -11.49 2.11 0.28
N TYR A 90 -11.53 1.28 1.31
CA TYR A 90 -10.66 0.12 1.45
C TYR A 90 -11.23 -1.08 0.70
N TYR A 91 -10.34 -1.89 0.14
CA TYR A 91 -10.61 -3.18 -0.48
C TYR A 91 -9.67 -4.22 0.12
N LEU A 92 -10.25 -5.33 0.59
CA LEU A 92 -9.56 -6.51 1.07
C LEU A 92 -9.69 -7.58 -0.01
N TYR A 93 -8.57 -7.94 -0.65
CA TYR A 93 -8.46 -9.17 -1.42
C TYR A 93 -8.03 -10.29 -0.49
N TYR A 94 -8.62 -11.47 -0.63
CA TYR A 94 -8.38 -12.58 0.29
C TYR A 94 -8.55 -13.93 -0.43
N THR A 95 -7.84 -14.94 0.05
CA THR A 95 -8.10 -16.34 -0.33
C THR A 95 -9.32 -16.85 0.42
N GLY A 96 -10.28 -17.44 -0.29
CA GLY A 96 -11.46 -18.09 0.28
C GLY A 96 -11.53 -19.57 -0.06
N ALA A 97 -12.00 -20.38 0.89
CA ALA A 97 -12.35 -21.78 0.67
C ALA A 97 -13.52 -22.24 1.55
N ALA A 98 -14.33 -23.16 1.03
CA ALA A 98 -15.52 -23.68 1.70
C ALA A 98 -15.25 -24.95 2.56
N GLY A 99 -14.04 -25.50 2.49
CA GLY A 99 -13.62 -26.75 3.16
C GLY A 99 -12.32 -27.29 2.55
N ASP A 100 -12.09 -28.61 2.65
CA ASP A 100 -10.85 -29.24 2.17
C ASP A 100 -10.57 -29.03 0.66
N HIS A 101 -9.32 -28.66 0.38
CA HIS A 101 -8.91 -27.70 -0.65
C HIS A 101 -8.49 -28.28 -2.02
N ALA A 102 -9.07 -29.37 -2.52
CA ALA A 102 -8.67 -29.87 -3.84
C ALA A 102 -9.11 -28.90 -4.97
N HIS A 103 -8.20 -27.98 -5.36
CA HIS A 103 -8.37 -26.89 -6.32
C HIS A 103 -9.47 -25.88 -5.96
N GLY A 104 -9.88 -25.87 -4.70
CA GLY A 104 -11.02 -25.09 -4.21
C GLY A 104 -10.70 -23.65 -3.83
N ASN A 105 -9.42 -23.28 -3.69
CA ASN A 105 -9.07 -21.90 -3.32
C ASN A 105 -9.32 -20.96 -4.49
N ALA A 106 -9.94 -19.83 -4.15
CA ALA A 106 -10.22 -18.74 -5.05
C ALA A 106 -10.07 -17.41 -4.32
N ILE A 107 -9.96 -16.31 -5.07
CA ILE A 107 -9.77 -14.98 -4.49
C ILE A 107 -11.09 -14.24 -4.47
N GLY A 108 -11.47 -13.76 -3.29
CA GLY A 108 -12.56 -12.81 -3.08
C GLY A 108 -12.09 -11.37 -2.97
N VAL A 109 -13.05 -10.46 -2.96
CA VAL A 109 -12.84 -9.07 -2.57
C VAL A 109 -13.98 -8.61 -1.65
N ALA A 110 -13.62 -7.86 -0.61
CA ALA A 110 -14.56 -7.16 0.25
C ALA A 110 -14.18 -5.67 0.29
N SER A 111 -15.14 -4.79 0.51
CA SER A 111 -14.88 -3.36 0.69
C SER A 111 -15.26 -2.87 2.08
N SER A 112 -14.59 -1.79 2.51
CA SER A 112 -14.78 -1.19 3.82
C SER A 112 -14.57 0.33 3.77
N ALA A 113 -15.24 1.05 4.67
CA ALA A 113 -15.01 2.49 4.88
C ALA A 113 -13.89 2.74 5.91
N ASP A 114 -13.74 1.85 6.88
CA ASP A 114 -12.84 1.98 8.04
C ASP A 114 -11.67 0.98 8.00
N GLY A 115 -11.70 -0.02 7.12
CA GLY A 115 -10.73 -1.12 7.06
C GLY A 115 -10.91 -2.17 8.17
N MET A 116 -12.05 -2.17 8.85
CA MET A 116 -12.39 -3.10 9.95
C MET A 116 -13.72 -3.81 9.71
N SER A 117 -14.73 -3.07 9.23
CA SER A 117 -16.06 -3.59 8.91
C SER A 117 -16.14 -3.86 7.41
N TRP A 118 -16.16 -5.12 7.02
CA TRP A 118 -16.04 -5.53 5.62
C TRP A 118 -17.36 -6.04 5.04
N ARG A 119 -17.65 -5.60 3.81
CA ARG A 119 -18.75 -6.12 2.99
C ARG A 119 -18.18 -6.86 1.79
N ARG A 120 -18.51 -8.14 1.64
CA ARG A 120 -18.17 -8.92 0.44
C ARG A 120 -18.72 -8.25 -0.81
N GLU A 121 -17.88 -8.08 -1.82
CA GLU A 121 -18.26 -7.56 -3.12
C GLU A 121 -18.61 -8.71 -4.08
N SER A 122 -18.99 -8.38 -5.32
CA SER A 122 -19.34 -9.37 -6.35
C SER A 122 -20.46 -10.35 -5.94
N GLY A 123 -21.31 -9.95 -4.99
CA GLY A 123 -22.35 -10.81 -4.43
C GLY A 123 -21.82 -11.99 -3.62
N GLY A 124 -20.60 -11.89 -3.07
CA GLY A 124 -19.95 -12.98 -2.34
C GLY A 124 -19.38 -14.08 -3.22
N ARG A 125 -19.22 -13.85 -4.52
CA ARG A 125 -18.57 -14.77 -5.46
C ARG A 125 -17.08 -14.46 -5.60
N PRO A 126 -16.22 -15.45 -5.92
CA PRO A 126 -14.82 -15.18 -6.17
C PRO A 126 -14.65 -14.33 -7.44
N VAL A 127 -13.64 -13.45 -7.42
CA VAL A 127 -13.23 -12.63 -8.56
C VAL A 127 -12.10 -13.25 -9.36
N VAL A 128 -11.31 -14.15 -8.78
CA VAL A 128 -10.30 -14.96 -9.49
C VAL A 128 -10.38 -16.41 -9.04
N THR A 129 -10.43 -17.36 -9.99
CA THR A 129 -10.41 -18.81 -9.72
C THR A 129 -9.18 -19.45 -10.35
N ALA A 130 -8.85 -20.69 -9.97
CA ALA A 130 -7.80 -21.49 -10.61
C ALA A 130 -8.02 -21.58 -12.14
N SER A 131 -6.93 -21.48 -12.92
CA SER A 131 -6.99 -21.53 -14.38
C SER A 131 -7.36 -22.93 -14.87
N GLY A 132 -6.78 -23.96 -14.25
CA GLY A 132 -6.95 -25.36 -14.60
C GLY A 132 -6.17 -25.79 -15.84
N GLU A 133 -5.12 -25.05 -16.22
CA GLU A 133 -4.32 -25.34 -17.42
C GLU A 133 -3.46 -26.60 -17.28
N VAL A 134 -2.95 -26.87 -16.08
CA VAL A 134 -2.05 -27.99 -15.79
C VAL A 134 -2.46 -28.65 -14.47
N VAL A 135 -2.62 -29.98 -14.51
CA VAL A 135 -2.88 -30.80 -13.33
C VAL A 135 -1.56 -31.10 -12.63
N ARG A 136 -1.48 -30.80 -11.32
CA ARG A 136 -0.31 -31.04 -10.48
C ARG A 136 -0.70 -31.73 -9.18
N ALA A 137 0.28 -32.31 -8.49
CA ALA A 137 0.08 -32.86 -7.15
C ALA A 137 -0.28 -31.76 -6.13
N ASN A 138 0.23 -30.54 -6.32
CA ASN A 138 -0.18 -29.40 -5.53
C ASN A 138 -1.55 -28.88 -5.98
N VAL A 139 -2.56 -29.20 -5.19
CA VAL A 139 -3.96 -28.90 -5.48
C VAL A 139 -4.43 -27.55 -4.91
N TYR A 140 -3.55 -26.66 -4.46
CA TYR A 140 -3.96 -25.40 -3.80
C TYR A 140 -4.96 -24.58 -4.63
N GLY A 141 -4.71 -24.35 -5.94
CA GLY A 141 -5.59 -23.52 -6.78
C GLY A 141 -5.12 -22.07 -6.84
N ALA A 142 -6.05 -21.11 -6.84
CA ALA A 142 -5.74 -19.68 -6.91
C ALA A 142 -5.91 -18.99 -5.55
N GLY A 143 -4.94 -18.17 -5.14
CA GLY A 143 -4.97 -17.53 -3.82
C GLY A 143 -3.74 -16.65 -3.57
N GLN A 144 -3.46 -16.40 -2.30
CA GLN A 144 -2.34 -15.57 -1.84
C GLN A 144 -2.24 -14.21 -2.57
N PRO A 145 -3.34 -13.43 -2.61
CA PRO A 145 -3.37 -12.17 -3.34
C PRO A 145 -2.48 -11.12 -2.68
N SER A 146 -1.89 -10.26 -3.52
CA SER A 146 -1.25 -9.02 -3.14
C SER A 146 -1.64 -7.92 -4.15
N ALA A 147 -2.22 -6.84 -3.66
CA ALA A 147 -2.89 -5.82 -4.48
C ALA A 147 -2.34 -4.41 -4.21
N LEU A 148 -2.32 -3.60 -5.26
CA LEU A 148 -2.01 -2.17 -5.20
C LEU A 148 -2.85 -1.39 -6.20
N PHE A 149 -2.99 -0.08 -5.99
CA PHE A 149 -3.70 0.85 -6.87
C PHE A 149 -2.72 1.88 -7.43
N LEU A 150 -2.50 1.81 -8.74
CA LEU A 150 -1.51 2.63 -9.43
C LEU A 150 -2.07 3.15 -10.75
N ASP A 151 -1.98 4.46 -10.97
CA ASP A 151 -2.40 5.14 -12.21
C ASP A 151 -3.80 4.77 -12.69
N GLY A 152 -4.73 4.69 -11.72
CA GLY A 152 -6.13 4.37 -11.99
C GLY A 152 -6.37 2.90 -12.36
N TRP A 153 -5.48 1.99 -11.98
CA TRP A 153 -5.61 0.55 -12.16
C TRP A 153 -5.45 -0.15 -10.82
N PHE A 154 -6.31 -1.12 -10.55
CA PHE A 154 -6.05 -2.14 -9.54
C PHE A 154 -5.13 -3.17 -10.17
N TYR A 155 -3.99 -3.43 -9.54
CA TYR A 155 -3.11 -4.55 -9.86
C TYR A 155 -3.29 -5.63 -8.79
N LEU A 156 -3.32 -6.89 -9.22
CA LEU A 156 -3.42 -8.05 -8.34
C LEU A 156 -2.37 -9.08 -8.77
N MET A 157 -1.37 -9.28 -7.93
CA MET A 157 -0.43 -10.38 -7.99
C MET A 157 -0.98 -11.53 -7.15
N PHE A 158 -0.87 -12.77 -7.63
CA PHE A 158 -1.44 -13.92 -6.93
C PHE A 158 -0.84 -15.24 -7.40
N THR A 159 -1.01 -16.27 -6.60
CA THR A 159 -0.62 -17.65 -6.91
C THR A 159 -1.70 -18.36 -7.68
N ASP A 160 -1.32 -19.19 -8.66
CA ASP A 160 -2.18 -20.24 -9.21
C ASP A 160 -1.38 -21.52 -9.49
N THR A 161 -1.57 -22.55 -8.66
CA THR A 161 -0.82 -23.80 -8.80
C THR A 161 -1.23 -24.63 -10.02
N THR A 162 -2.32 -24.26 -10.69
CA THR A 162 -2.83 -24.91 -11.90
C THR A 162 -2.43 -24.18 -13.19
N ALA A 163 -1.76 -23.03 -13.08
CA ALA A 163 -1.35 -22.24 -14.23
C ALA A 163 -0.26 -22.92 -15.07
N ALA A 164 -0.26 -22.64 -16.38
CA ALA A 164 0.76 -23.17 -17.29
C ALA A 164 2.17 -22.63 -16.97
N GLY A 165 2.26 -21.36 -16.56
CA GLY A 165 3.52 -20.69 -16.21
C GLY A 165 4.05 -20.97 -14.82
N ALA A 166 3.35 -21.77 -14.01
CA ALA A 166 3.82 -22.17 -12.68
C ALA A 166 4.90 -23.25 -12.78
N GLY A 167 5.83 -23.25 -11.84
CA GLY A 167 6.84 -24.28 -11.66
C GLY A 167 6.25 -25.68 -11.49
N TRP A 168 7.12 -26.69 -11.51
CA TRP A 168 6.70 -28.11 -11.44
C TRP A 168 5.92 -28.44 -10.15
N ASN A 169 6.19 -27.73 -9.06
CA ASN A 169 5.53 -27.84 -7.76
C ASN A 169 4.32 -26.89 -7.60
N GLY A 170 3.99 -26.11 -8.64
CA GLY A 170 2.91 -25.12 -8.64
C GLY A 170 3.31 -23.73 -8.15
N ALA A 171 4.58 -23.48 -7.80
CA ALA A 171 5.03 -22.14 -7.41
C ALA A 171 5.00 -21.17 -8.60
N GLY A 172 4.59 -19.93 -8.36
CA GLY A 172 4.49 -18.90 -9.40
C GLY A 172 3.51 -17.79 -9.02
N GLN A 173 3.86 -16.56 -9.39
CA GLN A 173 3.07 -15.35 -9.15
C GLN A 173 2.62 -14.74 -10.48
N PHE A 174 1.31 -14.62 -10.68
CA PHE A 174 0.69 -14.10 -11.89
C PHE A 174 0.08 -12.73 -11.62
N VAL A 175 -0.04 -11.90 -12.65
CA VAL A 175 -0.53 -10.54 -12.50
C VAL A 175 -1.73 -10.27 -13.39
N LEU A 176 -2.82 -9.82 -12.76
CA LEU A 176 -3.96 -9.19 -13.41
C LEU A 176 -3.98 -7.70 -13.08
N ARG A 177 -4.58 -6.89 -13.96
CA ARG A 177 -5.01 -5.54 -13.62
C ARG A 177 -6.38 -5.21 -14.18
N ALA A 178 -7.13 -4.34 -13.51
CA ALA A 178 -8.46 -3.91 -13.92
C ALA A 178 -8.74 -2.45 -13.56
N LYS A 179 -9.80 -1.89 -14.14
CA LYS A 179 -10.24 -0.52 -13.86
C LYS A 179 -11.17 -0.41 -12.65
N ASP A 180 -11.60 -1.54 -12.12
CA ASP A 180 -12.44 -1.66 -10.93
C ASP A 180 -11.86 -2.70 -9.96
N ALA A 181 -12.26 -2.61 -8.69
CA ALA A 181 -11.77 -3.50 -7.64
C ALA A 181 -12.33 -4.94 -7.74
N THR A 182 -13.40 -5.14 -8.53
CA THR A 182 -14.01 -6.47 -8.70
C THR A 182 -13.47 -7.24 -9.90
N PHE A 183 -12.48 -6.67 -10.61
CA PHE A 183 -11.88 -7.27 -11.80
C PHE A 183 -12.94 -7.61 -12.86
N SER A 184 -13.82 -6.66 -13.15
CA SER A 184 -14.94 -6.81 -14.10
C SER A 184 -14.90 -5.80 -15.26
N ASP A 185 -14.22 -4.66 -15.11
CA ASP A 185 -14.02 -3.62 -16.12
C ASP A 185 -12.58 -3.64 -16.66
N ARG A 186 -12.46 -3.79 -17.98
CA ARG A 186 -11.20 -3.69 -18.75
C ARG A 186 -10.05 -4.51 -18.14
N VAL A 187 -10.34 -5.76 -17.79
CA VAL A 187 -9.35 -6.67 -17.24
C VAL A 187 -8.21 -6.93 -18.23
N GLN A 188 -6.99 -6.94 -17.73
CA GLN A 188 -5.79 -7.30 -18.45
C GLN A 188 -4.96 -8.32 -17.68
N ALA A 189 -4.36 -9.27 -18.38
CA ALA A 189 -3.43 -10.24 -17.82
C ALA A 189 -2.01 -9.93 -18.31
N LEU A 190 -1.02 -10.09 -17.43
CA LEU A 190 0.38 -10.00 -17.82
C LEU A 190 0.78 -11.24 -18.64
N THR A 191 1.40 -11.00 -19.79
CA THR A 191 1.93 -12.03 -20.69
C THR A 191 3.37 -11.68 -21.09
N ASP A 192 4.01 -12.52 -21.91
CA ASP A 192 5.34 -12.22 -22.47
C ASP A 192 5.34 -10.99 -23.38
N ARG A 193 4.16 -10.60 -23.88
CA ARG A 193 3.93 -9.38 -24.67
C ARG A 193 3.41 -8.22 -23.82
N GLY A 194 3.70 -8.22 -22.51
CA GLY A 194 3.17 -7.26 -21.55
C GLY A 194 1.69 -7.50 -21.22
N PHE A 195 1.01 -6.47 -20.70
CA PHE A 195 -0.41 -6.55 -20.35
C PHE A 195 -1.30 -6.62 -21.58
N GLN A 196 -2.08 -7.69 -21.69
CA GLN A 196 -3.02 -7.94 -22.78
C GLN A 196 -4.46 -7.98 -22.24
N PRO A 197 -5.47 -7.52 -23.02
CA PRO A 197 -6.87 -7.68 -22.64
C PRO A 197 -7.21 -9.14 -22.29
N ALA A 198 -7.91 -9.35 -21.18
CA ALA A 198 -8.38 -10.65 -20.74
C ALA A 198 -9.91 -10.64 -20.68
N SER A 199 -10.54 -11.59 -21.38
CA SER A 199 -12.01 -11.71 -21.39
C SER A 199 -12.58 -12.30 -20.09
N ALA A 200 -11.73 -12.91 -19.26
CA ALA A 200 -12.08 -13.45 -17.96
C ALA A 200 -10.84 -13.53 -17.06
N THR A 201 -11.04 -13.48 -15.74
CA THR A 201 -9.97 -13.63 -14.75
C THR A 201 -9.42 -15.05 -14.67
N ARG A 202 -10.18 -16.06 -15.11
CA ARG A 202 -9.75 -17.48 -15.27
C ARG A 202 -8.91 -17.72 -16.53
N GLY A 203 -8.54 -16.68 -17.28
CA GLY A 203 -7.77 -16.81 -18.51
C GLY A 203 -6.40 -17.47 -18.33
N SER A 204 -5.69 -17.68 -19.45
CA SER A 204 -4.37 -18.32 -19.47
C SER A 204 -3.35 -17.56 -18.63
N ARG A 205 -2.53 -18.30 -17.89
CA ARG A 205 -1.51 -17.80 -16.96
C ARG A 205 -0.16 -18.42 -17.33
N ALA A 206 0.39 -17.97 -18.45
CA ALA A 206 1.65 -18.50 -18.98
C ALA A 206 2.90 -17.85 -18.37
N ARG A 207 2.77 -16.67 -17.75
CA ARG A 207 3.90 -15.87 -17.30
C ARG A 207 3.86 -15.58 -15.80
N SER A 208 4.79 -16.19 -15.08
CA SER A 208 5.06 -15.87 -13.68
C SER A 208 6.09 -14.74 -13.56
N VAL A 209 5.93 -13.84 -12.58
CA VAL A 209 6.89 -12.75 -12.31
C VAL A 209 7.95 -13.12 -11.26
N VAL A 210 7.66 -14.08 -10.38
CA VAL A 210 8.61 -14.69 -9.44
C VAL A 210 8.20 -16.13 -9.15
N ASP A 211 9.18 -16.98 -8.85
CA ASP A 211 8.93 -18.37 -8.41
C ASP A 211 8.71 -18.41 -6.90
N ALA A 212 7.45 -18.35 -6.46
CA ALA A 212 7.05 -18.33 -5.06
C ALA A 212 5.57 -18.77 -4.87
N PHE A 213 5.21 -19.32 -3.71
CA PHE A 213 3.79 -19.55 -3.36
C PHE A 213 3.16 -18.35 -2.68
N SER A 214 3.91 -17.49 -2.00
CA SER A 214 3.42 -16.15 -1.65
C SER A 214 4.46 -15.09 -1.85
N ALA A 215 3.96 -13.92 -2.20
CA ALA A 215 4.75 -12.73 -2.40
C ALA A 215 3.89 -11.51 -2.06
N ASP A 216 4.57 -10.43 -1.71
CA ASP A 216 3.95 -9.15 -1.51
C ASP A 216 4.72 -8.09 -2.29
N TRP A 217 4.05 -7.04 -2.74
CA TRP A 217 4.67 -6.06 -3.62
C TRP A 217 4.22 -4.62 -3.34
N MET A 218 5.02 -3.67 -3.83
CA MET A 218 4.69 -2.25 -3.79
C MET A 218 5.31 -1.54 -4.99
N TRP A 219 4.74 -0.39 -5.36
CA TRP A 219 5.36 0.52 -6.32
C TRP A 219 6.34 1.46 -5.62
N VAL A 220 7.57 1.57 -6.13
CA VAL A 220 8.60 2.45 -5.58
C VAL A 220 8.83 3.63 -6.52
N GLU A 221 8.28 4.80 -6.19
CA GLU A 221 8.34 5.99 -7.06
C GLU A 221 9.78 6.40 -7.40
N ALA A 222 10.69 6.35 -6.42
CA ALA A 222 12.10 6.71 -6.59
C ALA A 222 12.86 5.80 -7.56
N LEU A 223 12.47 4.53 -7.63
CA LEU A 223 13.07 3.51 -8.50
C LEU A 223 12.32 3.37 -9.83
N ASP A 224 11.11 3.92 -9.95
CA ASP A 224 10.20 3.66 -11.07
C ASP A 224 10.04 2.15 -11.35
N ALA A 225 9.92 1.37 -10.27
CA ALA A 225 9.93 -0.08 -10.31
C ALA A 225 8.96 -0.67 -9.26
N PHE A 226 8.45 -1.87 -9.57
CA PHE A 226 7.80 -2.72 -8.57
C PHE A 226 8.87 -3.41 -7.74
N ALA A 227 8.77 -3.31 -6.41
CA ALA A 227 9.51 -4.16 -5.49
C ALA A 227 8.63 -5.35 -5.11
N ILE A 228 9.12 -6.58 -5.29
CA ILE A 228 8.41 -7.82 -4.97
C ILE A 228 9.20 -8.58 -3.92
N ALA A 229 8.67 -8.66 -2.70
CA ALA A 229 9.19 -9.49 -1.62
C ALA A 229 8.63 -10.91 -1.75
N HIS A 230 9.51 -11.90 -1.83
CA HIS A 230 9.13 -13.31 -1.90
C HIS A 230 10.20 -14.18 -1.24
N GLN A 231 9.83 -15.41 -0.86
CA GLN A 231 10.77 -16.31 -0.20
C GLN A 231 11.63 -17.05 -1.23
N THR A 232 12.91 -17.21 -0.91
CA THR A 232 13.89 -18.03 -1.64
C THR A 232 14.68 -18.89 -0.66
N ALA A 233 15.54 -19.78 -1.17
CA ALA A 233 16.43 -20.59 -0.34
C ALA A 233 17.40 -19.75 0.52
N ALA A 234 17.67 -18.49 0.14
CA ALA A 234 18.56 -17.59 0.87
C ALA A 234 17.85 -16.79 1.98
N GLY A 235 16.52 -16.78 2.00
CA GLY A 235 15.71 -15.93 2.88
C GLY A 235 14.63 -15.20 2.10
N THR A 236 14.22 -14.03 2.57
CA THR A 236 13.26 -13.19 1.83
C THR A 236 14.04 -12.34 0.86
N THR A 237 13.74 -12.48 -0.42
CA THR A 237 14.36 -11.72 -1.50
C THR A 237 13.40 -10.63 -1.96
N VAL A 238 13.90 -9.41 -2.15
CA VAL A 238 13.16 -8.33 -2.81
C VAL A 238 13.71 -8.17 -4.21
N THR A 239 12.93 -8.52 -5.21
CA THR A 239 13.28 -8.31 -6.63
C THR A 239 12.63 -7.04 -7.14
N PHE A 240 13.26 -6.40 -8.14
CA PHE A 240 12.74 -5.18 -8.74
C PHE A 240 12.38 -5.43 -10.19
N TRP A 241 11.17 -5.08 -10.59
CA TRP A 241 10.70 -5.14 -11.98
C TRP A 241 10.41 -3.74 -12.48
N ASP A 242 10.76 -3.45 -13.72
CA ASP A 242 10.26 -2.23 -14.37
C ASP A 242 8.74 -2.32 -14.60
N ARG A 243 8.13 -1.17 -14.90
CA ARG A 243 6.67 -1.04 -15.05
C ARG A 243 6.03 -2.01 -16.05
N ASP A 244 6.76 -2.33 -17.11
CA ASP A 244 6.29 -3.21 -18.17
C ASP A 244 6.58 -4.70 -17.89
N PHE A 245 7.19 -5.00 -16.75
CA PHE A 245 7.76 -6.31 -16.43
C PHE A 245 8.61 -6.82 -17.60
N SER A 246 9.50 -6.00 -18.16
CA SER A 246 10.39 -6.38 -19.25
C SER A 246 11.78 -6.80 -18.76
N ARG A 247 12.21 -6.25 -17.61
CA ARG A 247 13.53 -6.49 -17.04
C ARG A 247 13.57 -6.23 -15.54
N HIS A 248 14.68 -6.65 -14.92
CA HIS A 248 15.05 -6.27 -13.56
C HIS A 248 16.03 -5.09 -13.58
N PRO A 249 15.60 -3.84 -13.36
CA PRO A 249 16.49 -2.68 -13.43
C PRO A 249 17.48 -2.58 -12.27
N TYR A 250 17.22 -3.28 -11.16
CA TYR A 250 18.04 -3.23 -9.95
C TYR A 250 18.41 -4.63 -9.44
N ARG A 251 19.49 -4.70 -8.66
CA ARG A 251 19.91 -5.95 -8.01
C ARG A 251 18.91 -6.32 -6.91
N PRO A 252 18.62 -7.61 -6.71
CA PRO A 252 17.77 -8.04 -5.61
C PRO A 252 18.39 -7.74 -4.25
N LEU A 253 17.54 -7.46 -3.25
CA LEU A 253 17.93 -7.43 -1.85
C LEU A 253 17.65 -8.78 -1.20
N ILE A 254 18.42 -9.14 -0.18
CA ILE A 254 18.22 -10.39 0.56
C ILE A 254 18.18 -10.09 2.05
N ILE A 255 17.11 -10.54 2.71
CA ILE A 255 16.99 -10.63 4.16
C ILE A 255 17.22 -12.09 4.54
N PRO A 256 18.43 -12.45 5.01
CA PRO A 256 18.77 -13.83 5.33
C PRO A 256 17.84 -14.40 6.38
N GLY A 257 17.51 -15.68 6.28
CA GLY A 257 16.72 -16.35 7.30
C GLY A 257 16.16 -17.68 6.83
N VAL A 258 15.51 -18.37 7.75
CA VAL A 258 14.81 -19.63 7.45
C VAL A 258 13.66 -19.40 6.49
N TRP A 259 13.33 -20.42 5.71
CA TRP A 259 12.16 -20.40 4.84
C TRP A 259 10.88 -20.31 5.67
N GLN A 260 10.24 -19.13 5.62
CA GLN A 260 8.89 -18.89 6.12
C GLN A 260 8.21 -17.98 5.10
N GLU A 261 7.19 -18.51 4.43
CA GLU A 261 6.46 -17.75 3.41
C GLU A 261 5.63 -16.63 4.02
N GLY A 262 5.04 -15.80 3.16
CA GLY A 262 4.19 -14.67 3.54
C GLY A 262 4.96 -13.46 4.06
N PRO A 263 5.94 -12.92 3.30
CA PRO A 263 6.48 -11.60 3.61
C PRO A 263 5.41 -10.53 3.37
N GLY A 264 5.42 -9.45 4.16
CA GLY A 264 4.58 -8.27 3.99
C GLY A 264 5.44 -7.01 3.93
N LEU A 265 5.31 -6.25 2.85
CA LEU A 265 5.96 -4.96 2.69
C LEU A 265 5.13 -3.86 3.36
N VAL A 266 5.80 -2.95 4.06
CA VAL A 266 5.16 -1.73 4.57
C VAL A 266 4.96 -0.77 3.41
N ARG A 267 3.72 -0.32 3.21
CA ARG A 267 3.32 0.55 2.10
C ARG A 267 2.27 1.58 2.52
N ASP A 268 2.07 2.61 1.71
CA ASP A 268 0.94 3.53 1.86
C ASP A 268 -0.39 2.83 1.52
N PRO A 269 -1.55 3.47 1.75
CA PRO A 269 -2.84 2.85 1.45
C PRO A 269 -3.04 2.49 -0.02
N GLY A 270 -2.37 3.16 -0.96
CA GLY A 270 -2.42 2.84 -2.39
C GLY A 270 -1.51 1.69 -2.80
N GLY A 271 -0.62 1.23 -1.91
CA GLY A 271 0.36 0.19 -2.20
C GLY A 271 1.69 0.71 -2.77
N ARG A 272 2.07 1.94 -2.40
CA ARG A 272 3.37 2.54 -2.74
C ARG A 272 4.34 2.48 -1.56
N ALA A 273 5.63 2.43 -1.84
CA ALA A 273 6.66 2.50 -0.81
C ALA A 273 6.61 3.83 -0.05
N PRO A 274 6.85 3.83 1.28
CA PRO A 274 7.06 5.06 2.03
C PRO A 274 8.22 5.88 1.44
N VAL A 275 8.09 7.21 1.50
CA VAL A 275 9.14 8.13 1.05
C VAL A 275 9.96 8.56 2.27
N SER A 276 11.29 8.53 2.16
CA SER A 276 12.19 9.05 3.18
C SER A 276 11.91 10.53 3.45
N THR A 277 11.72 10.91 4.71
CA THR A 277 11.48 12.31 5.10
C THR A 277 12.77 13.12 5.21
N THR A 278 13.91 12.45 5.34
CA THR A 278 15.24 13.06 5.50
C THR A 278 15.99 13.14 4.18
N ASP A 279 15.88 12.10 3.35
CA ASP A 279 16.51 12.03 2.02
C ASP A 279 15.61 11.32 1.01
N PRO A 280 14.53 11.99 0.54
CA PRO A 280 13.60 11.40 -0.43
C PRO A 280 14.23 11.09 -1.79
N CYS A 281 15.35 11.74 -2.13
CA CYS A 281 15.99 11.60 -3.43
C CYS A 281 17.03 10.45 -3.46
N GLY A 282 17.73 10.23 -2.35
CA GLY A 282 18.82 9.26 -2.24
C GLY A 282 18.46 7.95 -1.55
N VAL A 283 17.36 7.91 -0.77
CA VAL A 283 17.02 6.76 0.07
C VAL A 283 15.55 6.33 -0.08
N VAL A 284 15.34 5.03 -0.25
CA VAL A 284 14.03 4.38 -0.12
C VAL A 284 14.05 3.45 1.10
N PRO A 285 13.26 3.73 2.15
CA PRO A 285 13.07 2.79 3.25
C PRO A 285 12.22 1.61 2.80
N VAL A 286 12.68 0.40 3.09
CA VAL A 286 12.00 -0.87 2.78
C VAL A 286 11.90 -1.68 4.07
N ASP A 287 10.71 -1.69 4.67
CA ASP A 287 10.40 -2.53 5.82
C ASP A 287 9.63 -3.78 5.40
N VAL A 288 10.08 -4.95 5.87
CA VAL A 288 9.44 -6.25 5.66
C VAL A 288 9.03 -6.84 7.00
N LEU A 289 7.78 -7.25 7.13
CA LEU A 289 7.30 -8.08 8.22
C LEU A 289 7.10 -9.51 7.72
N ARG A 290 7.73 -10.48 8.40
CA ARG A 290 7.57 -11.91 8.06
C ARG A 290 7.64 -12.80 9.28
N ALA A 291 7.05 -13.98 9.19
CA ALA A 291 7.22 -15.04 10.20
C ALA A 291 8.68 -15.47 10.30
N THR A 292 9.14 -15.78 11.51
CA THR A 292 10.51 -16.29 11.76
C THR A 292 10.56 -17.63 12.47
N ALA A 293 9.40 -18.18 12.83
CA ALA A 293 9.27 -19.48 13.47
C ALA A 293 8.17 -20.31 12.80
N LEU A 294 8.23 -21.62 12.99
CA LEU A 294 7.22 -22.59 12.57
C LEU A 294 6.85 -23.46 13.78
N ASN A 295 5.64 -23.33 14.31
CA ASN A 295 5.15 -24.22 15.38
C ASN A 295 3.62 -24.19 15.57
N PRO A 296 2.85 -25.16 15.04
CA PRO A 296 3.18 -26.06 13.94
C PRO A 296 3.15 -25.36 12.56
N ALA A 297 2.71 -24.10 12.53
CA ALA A 297 2.56 -23.26 11.34
C ALA A 297 3.32 -21.93 11.53
N PRO A 298 3.48 -21.10 10.47
CA PRO A 298 4.28 -19.88 10.52
C PRO A 298 3.82 -18.93 11.63
N THR A 299 4.75 -18.40 12.41
CA THR A 299 4.48 -17.51 13.54
C THR A 299 5.71 -16.67 13.89
N ASP A 300 5.64 -15.91 15.00
CA ASP A 300 6.66 -14.96 15.44
C ASP A 300 6.99 -13.98 14.31
N ILE A 301 5.99 -13.24 13.82
CA ILE A 301 6.21 -12.21 12.79
C ILE A 301 7.13 -11.13 13.37
N ARG A 302 8.22 -10.82 12.66
CA ARG A 302 9.21 -9.80 13.04
C ARG A 302 9.42 -8.80 11.91
N ARG A 303 9.84 -7.59 12.29
CA ARG A 303 10.25 -6.51 11.39
C ARG A 303 11.70 -6.70 10.94
N PHE A 304 11.96 -6.42 9.68
CA PHE A 304 13.28 -6.26 9.09
C PHE A 304 13.29 -4.95 8.29
N GLY A 305 14.09 -3.97 8.72
CA GLY A 305 14.26 -2.70 8.02
C GLY A 305 15.50 -2.73 7.12
N LEU A 306 15.35 -2.22 5.90
CA LEU A 306 16.39 -2.05 4.91
C LEU A 306 16.29 -0.64 4.32
N ASP A 307 17.41 -0.05 3.95
CA ASP A 307 17.44 1.15 3.13
C ASP A 307 18.05 0.83 1.77
N VAL A 308 17.34 1.19 0.70
CA VAL A 308 17.93 1.24 -0.63
C VAL A 308 18.54 2.62 -0.79
N VAL A 309 19.86 2.66 -0.95
CA VAL A 309 20.67 3.88 -0.99
C VAL A 309 21.33 4.07 -2.35
N ASP A 310 22.12 5.13 -2.49
CA ASP A 310 22.86 5.50 -3.71
C ASP A 310 21.92 5.73 -4.91
N LEU A 311 20.77 6.34 -4.64
CA LEU A 311 19.78 6.69 -5.65
C LEU A 311 19.96 8.14 -6.11
N ASP A 312 19.59 8.38 -7.37
CA ASP A 312 19.30 9.73 -7.86
C ASP A 312 17.88 9.75 -8.43
N ALA A 313 16.91 9.72 -7.51
CA ALA A 313 15.49 9.71 -7.86
C ALA A 313 15.01 11.08 -8.39
N CYS A 314 15.73 12.14 -8.05
CA CYS A 314 15.33 13.52 -8.33
C CYS A 314 16.00 14.10 -9.59
N GLU A 315 16.89 13.36 -10.26
CA GLU A 315 17.46 13.74 -11.56
C GLU A 315 16.40 13.94 -12.65
N SER A 316 15.40 13.04 -12.70
CA SER A 316 14.36 13.08 -13.74
C SER A 316 13.19 13.97 -13.29
N PRO A 317 12.73 14.93 -14.13
CA PRO A 317 11.57 15.75 -13.80
C PRO A 317 10.32 14.95 -13.44
N ARG A 318 10.08 13.81 -14.11
CA ARG A 318 8.93 12.96 -13.81
C ARG A 318 9.06 12.29 -12.43
N ARG A 319 10.21 11.68 -12.13
CA ARG A 319 10.42 11.01 -10.83
C ARG A 319 10.50 12.01 -9.69
N ALA A 320 11.20 13.13 -9.87
CA ALA A 320 11.27 14.20 -8.89
C ALA A 320 9.87 14.70 -8.49
N ARG A 321 8.97 14.90 -9.45
CA ARG A 321 7.58 15.29 -9.18
C ARG A 321 6.82 14.28 -8.34
N ALA A 322 6.99 12.99 -8.64
CA ALA A 322 6.28 11.92 -7.94
C ALA A 322 6.81 11.72 -6.51
N VAL A 323 8.14 11.68 -6.36
CA VAL A 323 8.82 11.46 -5.08
C VAL A 323 8.65 12.64 -4.14
N LEU A 324 8.71 13.87 -4.67
CA LEU A 324 8.69 15.08 -3.85
C LEU A 324 7.28 15.67 -3.66
N ASP A 325 6.20 14.99 -4.06
CA ASP A 325 4.84 15.48 -3.78
C ASP A 325 4.63 15.70 -2.26
N GLY A 326 4.25 16.93 -1.91
CA GLY A 326 4.11 17.40 -0.53
C GLY A 326 5.41 17.84 0.15
N PHE A 327 6.58 17.75 -0.50
CA PHE A 327 7.85 18.25 0.03
C PHE A 327 8.10 19.71 -0.39
N GLY A 328 8.76 20.46 0.48
CA GLY A 328 9.27 21.80 0.18
C GLY A 328 10.67 21.74 -0.39
N VAL A 329 10.89 22.43 -1.51
CA VAL A 329 12.21 22.59 -2.14
C VAL A 329 12.64 24.06 -2.16
N PRO A 330 13.91 24.38 -1.87
CA PRO A 330 14.44 25.74 -2.04
C PRO A 330 14.25 26.25 -3.47
N SER A 331 13.72 27.48 -3.60
CA SER A 331 13.51 28.14 -4.90
C SER A 331 14.67 29.09 -5.24
N PRO A 332 14.83 29.45 -6.53
CA PRO A 332 15.80 30.47 -6.96
C PRO A 332 15.57 31.87 -6.37
N THR A 333 14.35 32.17 -5.92
CA THR A 333 13.95 33.49 -5.43
C THR A 333 14.01 33.59 -3.90
N ARG A 334 14.83 32.77 -3.24
CA ARG A 334 14.96 32.71 -1.76
C ARG A 334 13.65 32.42 -1.04
N THR A 335 12.76 31.65 -1.68
CA THR A 335 11.51 31.13 -1.10
C THR A 335 11.58 29.60 -1.02
N VAL A 336 10.55 28.98 -0.46
CA VAL A 336 10.35 27.52 -0.56
C VAL A 336 9.18 27.25 -1.49
N ASP A 337 9.34 26.32 -2.42
CA ASP A 337 8.27 25.86 -3.30
C ASP A 337 7.83 24.46 -2.84
N ILE A 338 6.57 24.29 -2.45
CA ILE A 338 6.01 22.98 -2.09
C ILE A 338 5.47 22.32 -3.35
N VAL A 339 5.98 21.14 -3.69
CA VAL A 339 5.54 20.39 -4.87
C VAL A 339 4.17 19.79 -4.58
N ARG A 340 3.21 20.01 -5.48
CA ARG A 340 1.86 19.46 -5.33
C ARG A 340 1.13 19.34 -6.66
N ASP A 341 0.51 18.19 -6.92
CA ASP A 341 -0.45 17.98 -8.03
C ASP A 341 0.08 18.44 -9.42
N GLY A 342 1.38 18.23 -9.68
CA GLY A 342 2.01 18.61 -10.95
C GLY A 342 2.33 20.10 -11.10
N GLY A 343 2.22 20.88 -10.01
CA GLY A 343 2.68 22.28 -9.90
C GLY A 343 3.48 22.50 -8.61
N LYS A 344 3.66 23.78 -8.25
CA LYS A 344 4.26 24.17 -6.96
C LYS A 344 3.54 25.33 -6.28
N ILE A 345 3.43 25.26 -4.97
CA ILE A 345 2.91 26.33 -4.11
C ILE A 345 4.12 27.07 -3.55
N ARG A 346 4.29 28.34 -3.94
CA ARG A 346 5.38 29.17 -3.43
C ARG A 346 5.03 29.69 -2.05
N VAL A 347 5.92 29.52 -1.09
CA VAL A 347 5.79 29.99 0.28
C VAL A 347 6.98 30.90 0.60
N GLU A 348 6.70 32.17 0.88
CA GLU A 348 7.77 33.16 1.08
C GLU A 348 8.56 32.94 2.37
N ARG A 349 7.91 32.37 3.40
CA ARG A 349 8.55 32.05 4.68
C ARG A 349 8.85 30.57 4.81
N ARG A 350 10.13 30.23 4.93
CA ARG A 350 10.57 28.85 5.20
C ARG A 350 9.92 28.27 6.47
N SER A 351 9.79 29.08 7.53
CA SER A 351 9.14 28.66 8.77
C SER A 351 7.67 28.24 8.59
N VAL A 352 6.99 28.74 7.56
CA VAL A 352 5.63 28.33 7.21
C VAL A 352 5.67 27.03 6.43
N ALA A 353 6.57 26.93 5.44
CA ALA A 353 6.74 25.70 4.66
C ALA A 353 7.07 24.49 5.55
N GLU A 354 7.91 24.67 6.57
CA GLU A 354 8.25 23.64 7.56
C GLU A 354 7.06 23.16 8.42
N LYS A 355 5.95 23.91 8.47
CA LYS A 355 4.73 23.51 9.18
C LYS A 355 3.72 22.78 8.30
N ILE A 356 3.81 22.94 6.98
CA ILE A 356 2.78 22.46 6.05
C ILE A 356 3.30 21.40 5.07
N ALA A 357 4.60 21.36 4.80
CA ALA A 357 5.24 20.34 3.96
C ALA A 357 5.58 19.09 4.77
N ARG A 358 5.71 17.95 4.09
CA ARG A 358 6.19 16.68 4.68
C ARG A 358 7.63 16.75 5.19
N GLY A 359 8.42 17.60 4.55
CA GLY A 359 9.81 17.89 4.85
C GLY A 359 10.28 19.02 3.92
N VAL A 360 11.33 19.74 4.32
CA VAL A 360 11.92 20.80 3.48
C VAL A 360 13.37 20.46 3.20
N LEU A 361 13.68 20.25 1.92
CA LEU A 361 15.04 19.90 1.49
C LEU A 361 16.02 21.03 1.79
N GLY A 362 17.28 20.66 2.02
CA GLY A 362 18.39 21.59 2.19
C GLY A 362 18.84 22.22 0.87
N GLU A 363 18.68 21.48 -0.23
CA GLU A 363 19.18 21.85 -1.55
C GLU A 363 18.07 21.95 -2.60
N ARG A 364 18.30 22.79 -3.61
CA ARG A 364 17.40 22.96 -4.75
C ARG A 364 17.43 21.70 -5.63
N VAL A 365 16.29 21.39 -6.23
CA VAL A 365 16.15 20.31 -7.21
C VAL A 365 15.87 20.91 -8.60
N PRO A 366 16.87 21.03 -9.50
CA PRO A 366 16.71 21.66 -10.81
C PRO A 366 15.62 21.02 -11.69
N ALA A 367 15.40 19.71 -11.54
CA ALA A 367 14.38 18.98 -12.29
C ALA A 367 12.93 19.48 -12.06
N LEU A 368 12.71 20.33 -11.04
CA LEU A 368 11.42 20.93 -10.70
C LEU A 368 11.28 22.40 -11.11
N ASP A 369 12.30 22.99 -11.73
CA ASP A 369 12.31 24.42 -12.05
C ASP A 369 11.14 24.83 -12.97
N ASP A 370 10.86 23.99 -13.97
CA ASP A 370 9.81 24.20 -14.97
C ASP A 370 8.39 23.93 -14.45
N LEU A 371 8.25 23.46 -13.21
CA LEU A 371 6.92 23.35 -12.61
C LEU A 371 6.27 24.72 -12.46
N PRO A 372 5.01 24.90 -12.88
CA PRO A 372 4.31 26.17 -12.74
C PRO A 372 4.04 26.47 -11.28
N VAL A 373 4.24 27.73 -10.89
CA VAL A 373 3.77 28.23 -9.58
C VAL A 373 2.26 28.40 -9.67
N VAL A 374 1.52 27.53 -9.00
CA VAL A 374 0.05 27.52 -9.04
C VAL A 374 -0.58 28.38 -7.96
N ALA A 375 0.17 28.70 -6.90
CA ALA A 375 -0.23 29.56 -5.80
C ALA A 375 1.00 30.20 -5.15
N THR A 376 0.82 31.35 -4.50
CA THR A 376 1.86 31.99 -3.68
C THR A 376 1.27 32.40 -2.35
N ILE A 377 1.79 31.86 -1.25
CA ILE A 377 1.47 32.24 0.12
C ILE A 377 2.50 33.30 0.56
N PRO A 378 2.12 34.58 0.60
CA PRO A 378 3.03 35.66 0.98
C PRO A 378 3.34 35.65 2.47
N ALA A 379 4.44 36.29 2.85
CA ALA A 379 4.74 36.61 4.23
C ALA A 379 3.61 37.44 4.84
N GLN A 380 3.17 37.09 6.05
CA GLN A 380 2.05 37.75 6.73
C GLN A 380 0.73 37.72 5.93
N ALA A 381 0.56 36.72 5.06
CA ALA A 381 -0.70 36.44 4.38
C ALA A 381 -1.89 36.55 5.36
N PRO A 382 -3.03 37.15 4.97
CA PRO A 382 -4.21 37.16 5.81
C PRO A 382 -4.63 35.72 6.15
N ALA A 383 -5.03 35.51 7.41
CA ALA A 383 -5.48 34.21 7.89
C ALA A 383 -6.95 34.27 8.30
N LEU A 384 -7.70 33.21 8.00
CA LEU A 384 -9.10 33.07 8.40
C LEU A 384 -9.25 31.95 9.43
N ARG A 385 -10.23 32.08 10.33
CA ARG A 385 -10.68 31.04 11.26
C ARG A 385 -12.17 30.76 11.05
N ALA A 386 -12.50 29.51 10.75
CA ALA A 386 -13.87 29.03 10.66
C ALA A 386 -14.52 28.87 12.06
N PRO A 387 -15.86 28.83 12.14
CA PRO A 387 -16.57 28.60 13.40
C PRO A 387 -16.25 27.25 14.08
N ASP A 388 -15.87 26.23 13.31
CA ASP A 388 -15.45 24.91 13.82
C ASP A 388 -14.00 24.87 14.31
N GLY A 389 -13.28 25.99 14.16
CA GLY A 389 -11.89 26.15 14.58
C GLY A 389 -10.86 25.89 13.49
N GLU A 390 -11.23 25.43 12.28
CA GLU A 390 -10.30 25.32 11.15
C GLU A 390 -9.65 26.69 10.87
N VAL A 391 -8.37 26.67 10.49
CA VAL A 391 -7.64 27.89 10.10
C VAL A 391 -6.97 27.74 8.74
N GLY A 392 -6.84 28.84 8.03
CA GLY A 392 -6.26 28.85 6.69
C GLY A 392 -5.55 30.14 6.36
N LEU A 393 -4.61 30.07 5.42
CA LEU A 393 -3.89 31.21 4.85
C LEU A 393 -4.43 31.53 3.46
N LEU A 394 -4.62 32.81 3.17
CA LEU A 394 -4.99 33.28 1.84
C LEU A 394 -3.74 33.39 0.96
N ASP A 395 -3.78 32.81 -0.23
CA ASP A 395 -2.74 33.04 -1.24
C ASP A 395 -2.89 34.43 -1.90
N SER A 396 -1.95 34.78 -2.78
CA SER A 396 -1.94 36.05 -3.52
C SER A 396 -3.15 36.27 -4.43
N LEU A 397 -3.94 35.21 -4.71
CA LEU A 397 -5.18 35.28 -5.48
C LEU A 397 -6.43 35.29 -4.57
N GLY A 398 -6.24 35.31 -3.25
CA GLY A 398 -7.33 35.30 -2.27
C GLY A 398 -7.98 33.93 -2.09
N ARG A 399 -7.34 32.84 -2.51
CA ARG A 399 -7.83 31.48 -2.26
C ARG A 399 -7.35 30.98 -0.92
N LEU A 400 -8.22 30.31 -0.17
CA LEU A 400 -7.93 29.83 1.17
C LEU A 400 -7.30 28.44 1.15
N TRP A 401 -6.17 28.31 1.84
CA TRP A 401 -5.46 27.05 2.05
C TRP A 401 -5.54 26.68 3.52
N THR A 402 -6.23 25.58 3.86
CA THR A 402 -6.29 25.06 5.23
C THR A 402 -4.91 24.64 5.68
N VAL A 403 -4.49 25.09 6.87
CA VAL A 403 -3.16 24.82 7.43
C VAL A 403 -3.24 24.58 8.94
N PRO A 404 -2.25 23.91 9.54
CA PRO A 404 -2.08 23.92 11.00
C PRO A 404 -1.93 25.33 11.55
N VAL A 405 -2.40 25.57 12.78
CA VAL A 405 -2.37 26.89 13.42
C VAL A 405 -0.95 27.43 13.60
N GLU A 406 0.01 26.54 13.81
CA GLU A 406 1.43 26.83 13.92
C GLU A 406 1.98 27.48 12.64
N ALA A 407 1.39 27.18 11.47
CA ALA A 407 1.76 27.83 10.21
C ALA A 407 1.31 29.30 10.18
N VAL A 408 0.13 29.60 10.72
CA VAL A 408 -0.41 30.97 10.84
C VAL A 408 0.48 31.81 11.76
N GLU A 409 0.88 31.24 12.90
CA GLU A 409 1.80 31.85 13.86
C GLU A 409 3.18 32.09 13.26
N ALA A 410 3.78 31.06 12.63
CA ALA A 410 5.07 31.17 11.94
C ALA A 410 5.05 32.21 10.81
N ASN A 411 3.88 32.42 10.19
CA ASN A 411 3.72 33.42 9.16
C ASN A 411 3.56 34.85 9.72
N GLY A 412 3.33 35.02 11.03
CA GLY A 412 3.01 36.31 11.64
C GLY A 412 1.74 36.92 11.04
N SER A 413 0.77 36.07 10.71
CA SER A 413 -0.46 36.44 10.02
C SER A 413 -1.48 37.05 10.99
N ARG A 414 -2.26 38.00 10.50
CA ARG A 414 -3.42 38.51 11.24
C ARG A 414 -4.60 37.57 11.01
N LEU A 415 -5.03 36.89 12.07
CA LEU A 415 -6.16 35.98 12.04
C LEU A 415 -7.49 36.74 12.18
N ARG A 416 -8.45 36.46 11.30
CA ARG A 416 -9.82 36.98 11.33
C ARG A 416 -10.82 35.83 11.42
N GLU A 417 -11.73 35.90 12.38
CA GLU A 417 -12.86 34.99 12.45
C GLU A 417 -13.89 35.30 11.36
N VAL A 418 -14.43 34.27 10.72
CA VAL A 418 -15.38 34.38 9.61
C VAL A 418 -16.59 33.49 9.82
N SER A 419 -17.69 33.83 9.15
CA SER A 419 -18.85 32.94 9.06
C SER A 419 -18.53 31.68 8.25
N GLN A 420 -19.31 30.61 8.43
CA GLN A 420 -19.18 29.39 7.63
C GLN A 420 -19.33 29.68 6.13
N GLN A 421 -20.26 30.57 5.76
CA GLN A 421 -20.49 30.97 4.38
C GLN A 421 -19.25 31.64 3.75
N GLU A 422 -18.59 32.54 4.49
CA GLU A 422 -17.35 33.18 4.03
C GLU A 422 -16.21 32.16 3.90
N TRP A 423 -16.11 31.19 4.81
CA TRP A 423 -15.11 30.13 4.77
C TRP A 423 -15.28 29.22 3.55
N ASP A 424 -16.51 28.76 3.29
CA ASP A 424 -16.82 27.88 2.17
C ASP A 424 -16.53 28.59 0.84
N ALA A 425 -16.96 29.86 0.71
CA ALA A 425 -16.68 30.67 -0.47
C ALA A 425 -15.18 30.86 -0.73
N ALA A 426 -14.36 31.04 0.31
CA ALA A 426 -12.92 31.23 0.17
C ALA A 426 -12.15 29.92 -0.07
N SER A 427 -12.65 28.79 0.43
CA SER A 427 -12.08 27.46 0.24
C SER A 427 -12.53 26.77 -1.05
N GLY A 428 -13.49 27.35 -1.78
CA GLY A 428 -14.05 26.78 -3.00
C GLY A 428 -14.92 25.54 -2.73
N ARG A 429 -15.49 25.44 -1.51
CA ARG A 429 -16.41 24.38 -1.10
C ARG A 429 -17.86 24.74 -1.43
#